data_AF-A0A972DLN8-F1
#
_entry.id   AF-A0A972DLN8-F1
#
_cell.length_a   1.000
_cell.length_b   1.000
_cell.length_c   1.000
_cell.angle_alpha   90.00
_cell.angle_beta   90.00
_cell.angle_gamma   90.00
#
_symmetry.space_group_name_H-M   'P 1'
#
loop_
_entity.id
_entity.type
_entity.pdbx_description
1 polymer ?
#
loop_
_entity_poly.entity_id
_entity_poly.type
_entity_poly.pdbx_seq_one_letter_code
_entity_poly.pdbx_strand_id
1 'polypeptide(L)'
;MNRLRRLVLISVAMVFVLGSHVAVAEPYKDRCVVVATIDGLANFYLDEPKANVPVMRTLAAEDARAEGGMLACFPTNTWPTHTTLATGGSPGRLTFLD
;
A
#
# COMPACT_ATOMS: atom_id res chain seq x y z
N MET A 1 -26.48 2.30 41.68
CA MET A 1 -26.38 2.16 40.21
C MET A 1 -24.93 2.08 39.66
N ASN A 2 -23.90 1.89 40.51
CA ASN A 2 -22.52 2.25 40.10
C ASN A 2 -21.57 1.03 40.00
N ARG A 3 -21.94 -0.12 40.59
CA ARG A 3 -21.12 -1.36 40.56
C ARG A 3 -21.38 -2.18 39.30
N LEU A 4 -22.64 -2.31 38.88
CA LEU A 4 -23.03 -3.06 37.68
C LEU A 4 -22.49 -2.40 36.39
N ARG A 5 -22.56 -1.07 36.29
CA ARG A 5 -22.01 -0.31 35.16
C ARG A 5 -20.48 -0.41 35.07
N ARG A 6 -19.78 -0.44 36.22
CA ARG A 6 -18.32 -0.65 36.26
C ARG A 6 -17.94 -2.06 35.81
N LEU A 7 -18.69 -3.07 36.25
CA LEU A 7 -18.47 -4.45 35.82
C LEU A 7 -18.66 -4.58 34.30
N VAL A 8 -19.75 -4.04 33.74
CA VAL A 8 -20.00 -4.05 32.29
C VAL A 8 -18.87 -3.37 31.51
N LEU A 9 -18.39 -2.22 31.96
CA LEU A 9 -17.28 -1.52 31.30
C LEU A 9 -15.97 -2.30 31.35
N ILE A 10 -15.67 -2.96 32.47
CA ILE A 10 -14.48 -3.82 32.61
C ILE A 10 -14.61 -5.04 31.68
N SER A 11 -15.78 -5.67 31.61
CA SER A 11 -16.04 -6.79 30.70
C SER A 11 -15.82 -6.41 29.24
N VAL A 12 -16.35 -5.25 28.82
CA VAL A 12 -16.19 -4.75 27.45
C VAL A 12 -14.72 -4.46 27.16
N ALA A 13 -14.02 -3.77 28.06
CA ALA A 13 -12.59 -3.50 27.89
C ALA A 13 -11.76 -4.79 27.79
N MET A 14 -12.08 -5.80 28.60
CA MET A 14 -11.39 -7.09 28.59
C MET A 14 -11.62 -7.87 27.29
N VAL A 15 -12.81 -7.80 26.71
CA VAL A 15 -13.11 -8.37 25.38
C VAL A 15 -12.31 -7.66 24.28
N PHE A 16 -12.18 -6.34 24.34
CA PHE A 16 -11.35 -5.59 23.39
C PHE A 16 -9.85 -5.93 23.50
N VAL A 17 -9.34 -6.15 24.72
CA VAL A 17 -7.94 -6.54 24.95
C VAL A 17 -7.66 -7.98 24.52
N LEU A 18 -8.60 -8.91 24.75
CA LEU A 18 -8.45 -10.31 24.35
C LEU A 18 -8.69 -10.54 22.85
N GLY A 19 -9.50 -9.69 22.20
CA GLY A 19 -9.79 -9.77 20.76
C GLY A 19 -8.72 -9.18 19.86
N SER A 20 -7.70 -8.51 20.41
CA SER A 20 -6.65 -7.80 19.65
C SER A 20 -5.35 -8.61 19.53
N HIS A 21 -5.45 -9.93 19.41
CA HIS A 21 -4.35 -10.72 18.86
C HIS A 21 -4.35 -10.56 17.33
N VAL A 22 -3.65 -9.53 16.85
CA VAL A 22 -3.23 -9.48 15.45
C VAL A 22 -2.28 -10.66 15.25
N ALA A 23 -2.79 -11.75 14.68
CA ALA A 23 -1.96 -12.86 14.26
C ALA A 23 -1.02 -12.33 13.18
N VAL A 24 0.25 -12.14 13.54
CA VAL A 24 1.30 -11.91 12.56
C VAL A 24 1.43 -13.22 11.81
N ALA A 25 0.86 -13.28 10.61
CA ALA A 25 0.96 -14.45 9.76
C ALA A 25 2.45 -14.71 9.48
N GLU A 26 2.91 -15.92 9.78
CA GLU A 26 4.25 -16.37 9.38
C GLU A 26 4.42 -16.18 7.87
N PRO A 27 5.60 -15.72 7.40
CA PRO A 27 5.85 -15.55 5.98
C PRO A 27 5.55 -16.86 5.25
N TYR A 28 4.55 -16.84 4.38
CA TYR A 28 4.22 -18.02 3.58
C TYR A 28 5.43 -18.36 2.71
N LYS A 29 6.05 -19.51 2.98
CA LYS A 29 7.24 -19.99 2.25
C LYS A 29 7.01 -20.11 0.74
N ASP A 30 5.77 -20.25 0.32
CA ASP A 30 5.37 -20.44 -1.07
C ASP A 30 4.92 -19.14 -1.77
N ARG A 31 4.97 -17.98 -1.09
CA ARG A 31 4.57 -16.70 -1.71
C ARG A 31 5.79 -15.97 -2.25
N CYS A 32 5.82 -15.81 -3.57
CA CYS A 32 6.74 -14.91 -4.25
C CYS A 32 6.09 -13.53 -4.40
N VAL A 33 6.82 -12.47 -4.05
CA VAL A 33 6.40 -11.09 -4.31
C VAL A 33 7.16 -10.59 -5.54
N VAL A 34 6.44 -10.25 -6.59
CA VAL A 34 7.00 -9.64 -7.80
C VAL A 34 6.62 -8.16 -7.82
N VAL A 35 7.63 -7.28 -7.83
CA VAL A 35 7.45 -5.84 -8.02
C VAL A 35 7.87 -5.50 -9.43
N ALA A 36 6.90 -5.17 -10.28
CA ALA A 36 7.13 -4.74 -11.66
C ALA A 36 6.88 -3.24 -11.79
N THR A 37 7.91 -2.48 -12.17
CA THR A 37 7.82 -1.02 -12.35
C THR A 37 7.88 -0.67 -13.84
N ILE A 38 6.96 0.17 -14.31
CA ILE A 38 6.91 0.65 -15.69
C ILE A 38 7.21 2.15 -15.69
N ASP A 39 8.33 2.55 -16.28
CA ASP A 39 8.71 3.96 -16.37
C ASP A 39 7.73 4.73 -17.28
N GLY A 40 7.39 5.96 -16.88
CA GLY A 40 6.49 6.82 -17.64
C GLY A 40 5.01 6.39 -17.69
N LEU A 41 4.58 5.41 -16.89
CA LEU A 41 3.17 5.00 -16.83
C LEU A 41 2.33 6.03 -16.04
N ALA A 42 1.83 7.04 -16.72
CA ALA A 42 0.90 8.01 -16.15
C ALA A 42 -0.44 7.36 -15.73
N ASN A 43 -1.04 7.85 -14.65
CA ASN A 43 -2.27 7.28 -14.07
C ASN A 43 -3.44 7.15 -15.07
N PHE A 44 -3.58 8.11 -15.99
CA PHE A 44 -4.70 8.12 -16.95
C PHE A 44 -4.60 7.03 -18.03
N TYR A 45 -3.47 6.34 -18.19
CA TYR A 45 -3.33 5.32 -19.25
C TYR A 45 -4.29 4.14 -19.11
N LEU A 46 -4.69 3.79 -17.88
CA LEU A 46 -5.64 2.71 -17.66
C LEU A 46 -7.05 3.07 -18.14
N ASP A 47 -7.38 4.36 -18.10
CA ASP A 47 -8.69 4.91 -18.43
C ASP A 47 -8.75 5.45 -19.86
N GLU A 48 -7.60 5.75 -20.48
CA GLU A 48 -7.47 6.23 -21.86
C GLU A 48 -7.82 5.14 -22.88
N PRO A 49 -8.90 5.26 -23.66
CA PRO A 49 -9.34 4.21 -24.60
C PRO A 49 -8.29 3.85 -25.67
N LYS A 50 -7.45 4.80 -26.08
CA LYS A 50 -6.41 4.58 -27.10
C LYS A 50 -5.20 3.81 -26.58
N ALA A 51 -5.02 3.71 -25.26
CA ALA A 51 -3.90 2.96 -24.70
C ALA A 51 -4.12 1.45 -24.89
N ASN A 52 -3.14 0.75 -25.47
CA ASN A 52 -3.20 -0.70 -25.64
C ASN A 52 -2.64 -1.42 -24.40
N VAL A 53 -3.44 -1.47 -23.33
CA VAL A 53 -3.04 -2.02 -22.02
C VAL A 53 -4.04 -3.05 -21.47
N PRO A 54 -4.50 -4.03 -22.27
CA PRO A 54 -5.62 -4.92 -21.90
C PRO A 54 -5.34 -5.71 -20.62
N VAL A 55 -4.13 -6.26 -20.46
CA VAL A 55 -3.76 -7.04 -19.27
C VAL A 55 -3.80 -6.19 -18.00
N MET A 56 -3.28 -4.96 -18.05
CA MET A 56 -3.30 -4.07 -16.88
C MET A 56 -4.73 -3.60 -16.55
N ARG A 57 -5.61 -3.45 -17.55
CA ARG A 57 -7.03 -3.15 -17.30
C ARG A 57 -7.74 -4.30 -16.62
N THR A 58 -7.49 -5.54 -17.04
CA THR A 58 -8.02 -6.73 -16.37
C THR A 58 -7.55 -6.79 -14.92
N LEU A 59 -6.24 -6.65 -14.66
CA LEU A 59 -5.70 -6.62 -13.30
C LEU A 59 -6.32 -5.49 -12.46
N ALA A 60 -6.49 -4.29 -13.02
CA ALA A 60 -7.09 -3.18 -12.30
C ALA A 60 -8.58 -3.35 -12.00
N ALA A 61 -9.32 -4.13 -12.81
CA ALA A 61 -10.75 -4.37 -12.65
C ALA A 61 -11.05 -5.58 -11.75
N GLU A 62 -10.20 -6.61 -11.79
CA GLU A 62 -10.37 -7.86 -11.04
C GLU A 62 -9.70 -7.83 -9.67
N ASP A 63 -8.62 -7.05 -9.52
CA ASP A 63 -7.84 -6.94 -8.28
C ASP A 63 -7.92 -5.52 -7.67
N ALA A 64 -6.86 -5.11 -6.96
CA ALA A 64 -6.79 -3.83 -6.28
C ALA A 64 -6.03 -2.78 -7.10
N ARG A 65 -6.61 -1.58 -7.24
CA ARG A 65 -5.99 -0.38 -7.81
C ARG A 65 -6.10 0.79 -6.83
N ALA A 66 -5.07 1.63 -6.78
CA ALA A 66 -5.14 2.92 -6.08
C ALA A 66 -5.94 3.93 -6.91
N GLU A 67 -7.03 4.46 -6.35
CA GLU A 67 -7.81 5.53 -6.96
C GLU A 67 -6.99 6.82 -7.06
N GLY A 68 -7.08 7.52 -8.19
CA GLY A 68 -6.27 8.71 -8.45
C GLY A 68 -4.79 8.43 -8.78
N GLY A 69 -4.36 7.16 -8.73
CA GLY A 69 -3.00 6.72 -9.02
C GLY A 69 -2.03 6.90 -7.86
N MET A 70 -0.76 6.60 -8.11
CA MET A 70 0.32 6.75 -7.13
C MET A 70 0.99 8.12 -7.27
N LEU A 71 1.21 8.81 -6.16
CA LEU A 71 2.03 10.03 -6.13
C LEU A 71 3.51 9.68 -6.13
N ALA A 72 4.26 10.20 -7.10
CA ALA A 72 5.72 10.07 -7.14
C ALA A 72 6.40 11.07 -6.19
N CYS A 73 7.65 10.80 -5.84
CA CYS A 73 8.48 11.75 -5.11
C CYS A 73 8.83 12.98 -5.97
N PHE A 74 9.26 14.08 -5.33
CA PHE A 74 9.87 15.21 -6.03
C PHE A 74 11.42 15.14 -5.93
N PRO A 75 12.16 15.33 -7.02
CA PRO A 75 11.69 15.50 -8.41
C PRO A 75 11.09 14.22 -9.00
N THR A 76 10.13 14.38 -9.92
CA THR A 76 9.43 13.26 -10.60
C THR A 76 10.21 12.78 -11.82
N ASN A 77 11.37 12.18 -11.59
CA ASN A 77 12.23 11.57 -12.61
C ASN A 77 12.45 10.07 -12.31
N THR A 78 12.93 9.33 -13.30
CA THR A 78 13.07 7.87 -13.25
C THR A 78 13.86 7.39 -12.04
N TRP A 79 15.10 7.86 -11.85
CA TRP A 79 15.99 7.32 -10.81
C TRP A 79 15.48 7.54 -9.38
N PRO A 80 15.24 8.78 -8.92
CA PRO A 80 14.61 9.05 -7.63
C PRO A 80 13.29 8.30 -7.41
N THR A 81 12.37 8.27 -8.39
CA THR A 81 11.07 7.61 -8.21
C THR A 81 11.22 6.10 -7.99
N HIS A 82 12.01 5.42 -8.82
CA HIS A 82 12.21 3.97 -8.67
C HIS A 82 13.00 3.63 -7.40
N THR A 83 13.99 4.47 -7.03
CA THR A 83 14.80 4.20 -5.82
C THR A 83 14.01 4.45 -4.54
N THR A 84 13.19 5.50 -4.49
CA THR A 84 12.28 5.72 -3.35
C THR A 84 11.26 4.59 -3.23
N LEU A 85 10.75 4.04 -4.34
CA LEU A 85 9.88 2.87 -4.32
C LEU A 85 10.58 1.62 -3.77
N ALA A 86 11.84 1.38 -4.16
CA ALA A 86 12.61 0.21 -3.73
C ALA A 86 13.09 0.31 -2.27
N THR A 87 13.34 1.51 -1.75
CA THR A 87 13.97 1.71 -0.43
C THR A 87 13.04 2.28 0.64
N GLY A 88 11.94 2.92 0.26
CA GLY A 88 11.09 3.72 1.15
C GLY A 88 11.75 5.02 1.66
N GLY A 89 12.97 5.35 1.22
CA GLY A 89 13.67 6.58 1.57
C GLY A 89 13.22 7.77 0.72
N SER A 90 13.28 8.99 1.27
CA SER A 90 13.05 10.21 0.48
C SER A 90 14.28 10.55 -0.37
N PRO A 91 14.13 11.25 -1.53
CA PRO A 91 15.26 11.51 -2.43
C PRO A 91 16.42 12.26 -1.76
N GLY A 92 16.12 13.23 -0.89
CA GLY A 92 17.15 13.99 -0.17
C GLY A 92 17.99 13.17 0.82
N ARG A 93 17.46 12.04 1.31
CA ARG A 93 18.20 11.13 2.20
C ARG A 93 19.10 10.16 1.42
N LEU A 94 18.79 9.94 0.15
CA LEU A 94 19.47 8.95 -0.69
C LEU A 94 20.58 9.58 -1.55
N THR A 95 20.89 10.87 -1.35
CA THR A 95 21.98 11.61 -2.03
C THR A 95 21.99 11.38 -3.54
N PHE A 96 20.99 11.94 -4.23
CA PHE A 96 20.86 11.88 -5.70
C PHE A 96 20.80 13.25 -6.38
N LEU A 97 21.03 14.33 -5.61
CA LEU A 97 20.92 15.72 -6.07
C LEU A 97 22.26 16.45 -6.07
N ASP A 98 23.37 15.70 -5.98
CA ASP A 98 24.73 16.25 -6.10
C ASP A 98 25.16 16.39 -7.57
#